data_AF-A0A401TKD5-F1
#
_entry.id   AF-A0A401TKD5-F1
#
_cell.length_a   1.000
_cell.length_b   1.000
_cell.length_c   1.000
_cell.angle_alpha   90.00
_cell.angle_beta   90.00
_cell.angle_gamma   90.00
#
_symmetry.space_group_name_H-M   'P 1'
#
loop_
_entity.id
_entity.type
_entity.pdbx_description
1 polymer ?
#
loop_
_entity_poly.entity_id
_entity_poly.type
_entity_poly.pdbx_seq_one_letter_code
_entity_poly.pdbx_strand_id
1 'polypeptide(L)'
;MLEQAKAAGLHMDQALIDHLAWGTPLPPHSHDYVPPSATAPLHNSLTAAWEILEWIPKRDKWKEWPERKSFLGFYLPRGEPRPIPEGATIHASVLERMQKDPAYQPINLPKTYNVEPMTPAPPPPTATA
;
A
#
# COMPACT_ATOMS: atom_id res chain seq x y z
N MET A 1 13.29 2.78 -1.96
CA MET A 1 13.25 1.68 -2.96
C MET A 1 14.17 1.87 -4.16
N LEU A 2 14.09 2.96 -4.96
CA LEU A 2 14.94 3.10 -6.17
C LEU A 2 16.45 3.03 -5.89
N GLU A 3 16.94 3.80 -4.91
CA GLU A 3 18.36 3.79 -4.52
C GLU A 3 18.83 2.43 -4.00
N GLN A 4 17.97 1.73 -3.25
CA GLN A 4 18.28 0.38 -2.73
C GLN A 4 18.44 -0.63 -3.88
N ALA A 5 17.56 -0.56 -4.87
CA ALA A 5 17.62 -1.45 -6.03
C ALA A 5 18.82 -1.15 -6.94
N LYS A 6 19.17 0.14 -7.12
CA LYS A 6 20.41 0.54 -7.80
C LYS A 6 21.65 0.02 -7.05
N ALA A 7 21.67 0.15 -5.73
CA ALA A 7 22.74 -0.39 -4.88
C ALA A 7 22.85 -1.92 -4.95
N ALA A 8 21.73 -2.61 -5.19
CA ALA A 8 21.68 -4.06 -5.43
C ALA A 8 22.08 -4.46 -6.87
N GLY A 9 22.46 -3.50 -7.73
CA GLY A 9 22.94 -3.75 -9.08
C GLY A 9 21.84 -3.80 -10.15
N LEU A 10 20.62 -3.35 -9.85
CA LEU A 10 19.57 -3.25 -10.87
C LEU A 10 19.89 -2.10 -11.82
N HIS A 11 20.02 -2.42 -13.10
CA HIS A 11 20.15 -1.41 -14.15
C HIS A 11 18.81 -0.71 -14.34
N MET A 12 18.84 0.62 -14.33
CA MET A 12 17.65 1.45 -14.41
C MET A 12 17.85 2.53 -15.46
N ASP A 13 16.78 2.81 -16.21
CA ASP A 13 16.72 3.96 -17.11
C ASP A 13 16.16 5.16 -16.35
N GLN A 14 16.97 6.22 -16.24
CA GLN A 14 16.59 7.43 -15.52
C GLN A 14 15.39 8.13 -16.16
N ALA A 15 15.29 8.15 -17.49
CA ALA A 15 14.18 8.79 -18.19
C ALA A 15 12.85 8.07 -17.90
N LEU A 16 12.87 6.74 -17.77
CA LEU A 16 11.70 5.96 -17.36
C LEU A 16 11.37 6.15 -15.88
N ILE A 17 12.37 6.28 -15.01
CA ILE A 17 12.12 6.61 -13.59
C ILE A 17 11.44 7.97 -13.48
N ASP A 18 11.96 8.98 -14.17
CA ASP A 18 11.42 10.33 -14.13
C ASP A 18 9.97 10.34 -14.64
N HIS A 19 9.70 9.62 -15.73
CA HIS A 19 8.36 9.51 -16.28
C HIS A 19 7.38 8.75 -15.37
N LEU A 20 7.76 7.55 -14.90
CA LEU A 20 6.84 6.64 -14.21
C LEU A 20 6.73 6.91 -12.71
N ALA A 21 7.85 7.22 -12.05
CA ALA A 21 7.87 7.44 -10.60
C ALA A 21 7.57 8.90 -10.24
N TRP A 22 8.05 9.85 -11.06
CA TRP A 22 7.95 11.28 -10.78
C TRP A 22 6.98 12.03 -11.69
N GLY A 23 6.40 11.36 -12.69
CA GLY A 23 5.37 11.93 -13.56
C GLY A 23 5.91 12.98 -14.54
N THR A 24 7.22 13.01 -14.83
CA THR A 24 7.76 13.96 -15.80
C THR A 24 7.32 13.59 -17.22
N PRO A 25 6.99 14.55 -18.09
CA PRO A 25 6.57 14.25 -19.46
C PRO A 25 7.71 13.60 -20.26
N LEU A 26 7.41 12.54 -21.01
CA LEU A 26 8.36 11.83 -21.88
C LEU A 26 7.83 11.81 -23.32
N PRO A 27 8.31 12.71 -24.21
CA PRO A 27 7.86 12.77 -25.60
C PRO A 27 8.14 11.44 -26.34
N PRO A 28 7.22 10.94 -27.20
CA PRO A 28 5.98 11.57 -27.68
C PRO A 28 4.74 11.30 -26.82
N HIS A 29 4.86 10.65 -25.65
CA HIS A 29 3.74 10.16 -24.87
C HIS A 29 3.28 11.19 -23.81
N SER A 30 1.99 11.54 -23.85
CA SER A 30 1.35 12.48 -22.93
C SER A 30 0.50 11.74 -21.89
N HIS A 31 1.13 10.92 -21.07
CA HIS A 31 0.45 10.36 -19.90
C HIS A 31 0.67 11.27 -18.70
N ASP A 32 -0.42 11.89 -18.23
CA ASP A 32 -0.43 12.71 -17.03
C ASP A 32 -0.61 11.82 -15.80
N TYR A 33 0.43 11.70 -14.98
CA TYR A 33 0.38 10.97 -13.72
C TYR A 33 -0.08 11.87 -12.58
N VAL A 34 -0.92 11.32 -11.69
CA VAL A 34 -1.38 12.02 -10.49
C VAL A 34 -0.32 11.88 -9.40
N PRO A 35 0.02 12.95 -8.65
CA PRO A 35 0.99 12.86 -7.56
C PRO A 35 0.51 11.91 -6.45
N PRO A 36 1.44 11.26 -5.74
CA PRO A 36 1.10 10.39 -4.62
C PRO A 36 0.40 11.20 -3.51
N SER A 37 -0.66 10.63 -2.93
CA SER A 37 -1.40 11.22 -1.82
C SER A 37 -1.78 10.17 -0.79
N ALA A 38 -1.46 10.43 0.48
CA ALA A 38 -1.80 9.55 1.60
C ALA A 38 -3.32 9.42 1.80
N THR A 39 -4.10 10.42 1.38
CA THR A 39 -5.56 10.47 1.54
C THR A 39 -6.32 10.09 0.27
N ALA A 40 -5.62 9.63 -0.78
CA ALA A 40 -6.26 9.14 -2.00
C ALA A 40 -7.31 8.04 -1.67
N PRO A 41 -8.37 7.89 -2.47
CA PRO A 41 -9.38 6.84 -2.26
C PRO A 41 -8.72 5.45 -2.17
N LEU A 42 -9.06 4.67 -1.13
CA LEU A 42 -8.61 3.27 -1.05
C LEU A 42 -9.27 2.48 -2.17
N HIS A 43 -8.47 1.65 -2.83
CA HIS A 43 -9.01 0.66 -3.75
C HIS A 43 -9.73 -0.44 -2.97
N ASN A 44 -11.01 -0.66 -3.27
CA ASN A 44 -11.77 -1.78 -2.73
C ASN A 44 -11.84 -2.90 -3.77
N SER A 45 -11.07 -3.97 -3.56
CA SER A 45 -11.07 -5.16 -4.43
C SER A 45 -12.21 -6.14 -4.11
N LEU A 46 -12.80 -6.06 -2.92
CA LEU A 46 -13.93 -6.90 -2.52
C LEU A 46 -15.24 -6.30 -3.05
N THR A 47 -15.43 -6.39 -4.37
CA THR A 47 -16.62 -5.89 -5.08
C THR A 47 -17.74 -6.94 -5.14
N ALA A 48 -18.95 -6.51 -5.49
CA ALA A 48 -20.22 -7.25 -5.43
C ALA A 48 -20.16 -8.79 -5.52
N ALA A 49 -19.61 -9.35 -6.61
CA ALA A 49 -19.55 -10.80 -6.79
C ALA A 49 -18.66 -11.51 -5.75
N TRP A 50 -17.55 -10.86 -5.36
CA TRP A 50 -16.61 -11.38 -4.36
C TRP A 50 -17.15 -11.29 -2.94
N GLU A 51 -17.95 -10.26 -2.65
CA GLU A 51 -18.59 -10.09 -1.34
C GLU A 51 -19.54 -11.24 -1.01
N ILE A 52 -20.21 -11.82 -2.01
CA ILE A 52 -21.08 -13.00 -1.82
C ILE A 52 -20.27 -14.21 -1.34
N LEU A 53 -19.06 -14.41 -1.88
CA LEU A 53 -18.21 -15.54 -1.50
C LEU A 53 -17.73 -15.46 -0.04
N GLU A 54 -17.73 -14.27 0.56
CA GLU A 54 -17.38 -14.07 1.96
C GLU A 54 -18.43 -14.61 2.94
N TRP A 55 -19.60 -14.98 2.44
CA TRP A 55 -20.65 -15.67 3.21
C TRP A 55 -20.52 -17.19 3.20
N ILE A 56 -19.57 -17.75 2.45
CA ILE A 56 -19.31 -19.18 2.42
C ILE A 56 -18.40 -19.55 3.60
N PRO A 57 -18.83 -20.42 4.54
CA PRO A 57 -18.01 -20.84 5.66
C PRO A 57 -16.72 -21.53 5.19
N LYS A 58 -15.57 -21.03 5.65
CA LYS A 58 -14.26 -21.64 5.42
C LYS A 58 -13.85 -22.44 6.66
N ARG A 59 -13.05 -23.50 6.46
CA ARG A 59 -12.49 -24.29 7.58
C ARG A 59 -11.53 -23.43 8.38
N ASP A 60 -11.58 -23.53 9.70
CA ASP A 60 -10.77 -22.73 10.64
C ASP A 60 -9.26 -22.84 10.40
N LYS A 61 -8.79 -23.96 9.84
CA LYS A 61 -7.38 -24.15 9.47
C LYS A 61 -6.83 -23.14 8.44
N TRP A 62 -7.71 -22.43 7.72
CA TRP A 62 -7.34 -21.44 6.72
C TRP A 62 -7.40 -20.01 7.24
N LYS A 63 -7.71 -19.83 8.52
CA LYS A 63 -7.85 -18.52 9.16
C LYS A 63 -6.49 -17.86 9.31
N GLU A 64 -6.39 -16.61 8.85
CA GLU A 64 -5.18 -15.80 8.94
C GLU A 64 -5.26 -14.77 10.08
N TRP A 65 -6.47 -14.35 10.46
CA TRP A 65 -6.76 -13.36 11.48
C TRP A 65 -7.22 -14.03 12.79
N PRO A 66 -6.37 -14.11 13.81
CA PRO A 66 -6.64 -14.90 15.02
C PRO A 66 -7.89 -14.48 15.79
N GLU A 67 -8.22 -13.19 15.77
CA GLU A 67 -9.36 -12.63 16.50
C GLU A 67 -10.71 -12.99 15.87
N ARG A 68 -10.71 -13.54 14.64
CA ARG A 68 -11.92 -13.98 13.98
C ARG A 68 -12.48 -15.23 14.65
N LYS A 69 -13.75 -15.12 15.06
CA LYS A 69 -14.47 -16.19 15.77
C LYS A 69 -14.79 -17.33 14.82
N SER A 70 -14.60 -18.55 15.33
CA SER A 70 -14.92 -19.78 14.63
C SER A 70 -15.97 -20.55 15.41
N PHE A 71 -16.84 -21.24 14.70
CA PHE A 71 -17.93 -22.04 15.26
C PHE A 71 -17.94 -23.41 14.58
N LEU A 72 -17.92 -24.49 15.37
CA LEU A 72 -17.89 -25.88 14.89
C LEU A 72 -16.78 -26.17 13.85
N GLY A 73 -15.62 -25.51 13.97
CA GLY A 73 -14.49 -25.71 13.05
C GLY A 73 -14.58 -24.92 11.72
N PHE A 74 -15.55 -24.03 11.60
CA PHE A 74 -15.72 -23.14 10.46
C PHE A 74 -15.77 -21.67 10.88
N TYR A 75 -15.46 -20.76 9.97
CA TYR A 75 -15.56 -19.32 10.16
C TYR A 75 -16.00 -18.64 8.87
N LEU A 76 -16.50 -17.41 8.99
CA LEU A 76 -16.81 -16.55 7.85
C LEU A 76 -15.65 -15.54 7.66
N PRO A 77 -15.01 -15.46 6.49
CA PRO A 77 -13.80 -14.64 6.33
C PRO A 77 -14.10 -13.14 6.40
N ARG A 78 -15.20 -12.67 5.78
CA ARG A 78 -15.71 -11.29 5.82
C ARG A 78 -14.62 -10.23 5.69
N GLY A 79 -13.86 -10.28 4.60
CA GLY A 79 -12.78 -9.32 4.31
C GLY A 79 -11.70 -9.37 5.38
N GLU A 80 -11.15 -10.56 5.61
CA GLU A 80 -10.17 -10.82 6.67
C GLU A 80 -8.95 -9.88 6.54
N PRO A 81 -8.63 -9.06 7.58
CA PRO A 81 -7.45 -8.21 7.56
C PRO A 81 -6.18 -9.06 7.57
N ARG A 82 -5.14 -8.58 6.88
CA ARG A 82 -3.83 -9.25 6.93
C ARG A 82 -3.10 -8.88 8.22
N PRO A 83 -2.64 -9.86 9.01
CA PRO A 83 -1.84 -9.59 10.19
C PRO A 83 -0.51 -8.96 9.82
N ILE A 84 -0.16 -7.90 10.53
CA ILE A 84 1.14 -7.25 10.46
C ILE A 84 1.91 -7.68 11.72
N PRO A 85 3.13 -8.23 11.59
CA PRO A 85 3.90 -8.65 12.75
C PRO A 85 4.34 -7.45 13.60
N GLU A 86 4.51 -7.67 14.89
CA GLU A 86 5.09 -6.67 15.80
C GLU A 86 6.51 -6.30 15.37
N GLY A 87 6.84 -5.01 15.44
CA GLY A 87 8.12 -4.47 14.99
C GLY A 87 8.25 -4.32 13.46
N ALA A 88 7.19 -4.57 12.69
CA ALA A 88 7.19 -4.36 11.25
C ALA A 88 7.50 -2.90 10.88
N THR A 89 8.03 -2.71 9.68
CA THR A 89 8.24 -1.38 9.10
C THR A 89 6.96 -0.91 8.41
N ILE A 90 6.43 0.23 8.84
CA ILE A 90 5.23 0.89 8.30
C ILE A 90 5.66 2.19 7.64
N HIS A 91 5.14 2.46 6.45
CA HIS A 91 5.45 3.69 5.73
C HIS A 91 4.76 4.91 6.35
N ALA A 92 5.43 6.06 6.39
CA ALA A 92 4.94 7.29 7.03
C ALA A 92 3.58 7.77 6.50
N SER A 93 3.23 7.43 5.25
CA SER A 93 1.93 7.77 4.66
C SER A 93 0.73 7.16 5.40
N VAL A 94 0.90 6.02 6.08
CA VAL A 94 -0.17 5.42 6.91
C VAL A 94 -0.50 6.33 8.09
N LEU A 95 0.53 6.84 8.77
CA LEU A 95 0.39 7.75 9.89
C LEU A 95 -0.18 9.11 9.44
N GLU A 96 0.32 9.62 8.31
CA GLU A 96 -0.21 10.85 7.70
C GLU A 96 -1.71 10.71 7.39
N ARG A 97 -2.14 9.56 6.86
CA ARG A 97 -3.55 9.29 6.61
C ARG A 97 -4.36 9.23 7.90
N MET A 98 -3.89 8.51 8.93
CA MET A 98 -4.58 8.44 10.23
C MET A 98 -4.74 9.82 10.88
N GLN A 99 -3.78 10.72 10.67
CA GLN A 99 -3.86 12.11 11.17
C GLN A 99 -4.89 12.94 10.39
N LYS A 100 -4.95 12.78 9.07
CA LYS A 100 -5.81 13.58 8.18
C LYS A 100 -7.24 13.06 8.06
N ASP A 101 -7.44 11.76 8.27
CA ASP A 101 -8.72 11.06 8.15
C ASP A 101 -9.04 10.30 9.46
N PRO A 102 -9.85 10.89 10.36
CA PRO A 102 -10.23 10.26 11.62
C PRO A 102 -11.00 8.93 11.47
N ALA A 103 -11.61 8.70 10.31
CA ALA A 103 -12.32 7.46 10.02
C ALA A 103 -11.37 6.31 9.63
N TYR A 104 -10.13 6.62 9.26
CA TYR A 104 -9.12 5.63 8.92
C TYR A 104 -8.44 5.08 10.17
N GLN A 105 -9.02 4.00 10.73
CA GLN A 105 -8.52 3.31 11.92
C GLN A 105 -8.19 1.84 11.59
N PRO A 106 -7.00 1.55 11.05
CA PRO A 106 -6.63 0.19 10.64
C PRO A 106 -6.53 -0.74 11.85
N ILE A 107 -7.42 -1.74 11.89
CA ILE A 107 -7.47 -2.73 12.99
C ILE A 107 -6.28 -3.69 13.01
N ASN A 108 -5.53 -3.77 11.91
CA ASN A 108 -4.37 -4.65 11.76
C ASN A 108 -3.03 -3.94 12.02
N LEU A 109 -3.06 -2.69 12.50
CA LEU A 109 -1.83 -1.98 12.88
C LEU A 109 -1.30 -2.53 14.21
N PRO A 110 -0.02 -2.96 14.28
CA PRO A 110 0.56 -3.52 15.50
C PRO A 110 0.81 -2.42 16.54
N LYS A 111 1.04 -2.81 17.80
CA LYS A 111 1.34 -1.85 18.88
C LYS A 111 2.73 -1.25 18.74
N THR A 112 3.67 -2.04 18.22
CA THR A 112 5.06 -1.63 17.98
C THR A 112 5.39 -1.76 16.50
N TYR A 113 5.97 -0.71 15.93
CA TYR A 113 6.39 -0.67 14.54
C TYR A 113 7.50 0.36 14.34
N ASN A 114 8.29 0.18 13.28
CA ASN A 114 9.25 1.15 12.79
C ASN A 114 8.61 1.99 11.67
N VAL A 115 9.02 3.25 11.53
CA VAL A 115 8.47 4.13 10.48
C VAL A 115 9.50 4.32 9.37
N GLU A 116 9.13 3.92 8.14
CA GLU A 116 9.88 4.30 6.95
C GLU A 116 9.49 5.72 6.52
N PRO A 117 10.46 6.64 6.39
CA PRO A 117 10.17 8.02 6.02
C PRO A 117 9.74 8.14 4.56
N MET A 118 8.93 9.17 4.28
CA MET A 118 8.62 9.55 2.89
C MET A 118 9.89 9.98 2.17
N THR A 119 10.12 9.41 0.98
CA THR A 119 11.21 9.87 0.11
C THR A 119 10.81 11.21 -0.51
N PRO A 120 11.60 12.28 -0.36
CA PRO A 120 11.29 13.56 -0.99
C PRO A 120 11.40 13.44 -2.52
N ALA A 121 10.59 14.22 -3.23
CA ALA A 121 10.69 14.31 -4.69
C ALA A 121 12.08 14.86 -5.08
N PRO A 122 12.67 14.36 -6.18
CA PRO A 122 13.92 14.92 -6.69
C PRO A 122 13.71 16.39 -7.11
N PRO A 123 14.76 17.21 -7.07
CA PRO A 123 14.68 18.57 -7.57
C PRO A 123 14.28 18.56 -9.06
N PRO A 124 13.53 19.57 -9.54
CA PRO A 124 13.17 19.66 -10.94
C PRO A 124 14.44 19.70 -11.82
N PRO A 125 14.40 19.13 -13.04
CA PRO A 125 15.56 19.15 -13.93
C PRO A 125 15.98 20.59 -14.18
N THR A 126 17.28 20.87 -14.03
CA THR A 126 17.85 22.18 -14.32
C THR A 126 17.65 22.46 -15.81
N ALA A 127 16.90 23.52 -16.15
CA ALA A 127 16.72 23.92 -17.54
C ALA A 127 18.10 24.10 -18.18
N THR A 128 18.44 23.24 -19.13
CA THR A 128 19.68 23.39 -19.90
C THR A 128 19.43 24.54 -20.88
N ALA A 129 20.18 25.63 -20.72
CA ALA A 129 20.12 26.80 -21.59
C ALA A 129 20.74 26.51 -22.96
#